data_AF-A0A9X4MIS2-F1
#
_entry.id   AF-A0A9X4MIS2-F1
#
_cell.length_a   1.000
_cell.length_b   1.000
_cell.length_c   1.000
_cell.angle_alpha   90.00
_cell.angle_beta   90.00
_cell.angle_gamma   90.00
#
_symmetry.space_group_name_H-M   'P 1'
#
loop_
_entity.id
_entity.type
_entity.pdbx_description
1 polymer ?
#
loop_
_entity_poly.entity_id
_entity_poly.type
_entity_poly.pdbx_seq_one_letter_code
_entity_poly.pdbx_strand_id
1 'polypeptide(L)'
;MSQQIIYRILDANLDRAREALRTIEEWCRFGLENVALCDRCKQMRQELALWHREEFRLARNTPDDPATGLSHANEISRTDIQALLRANMGRLQEALRVLEEYGKVVDPNLGAAMKQMRYQVYTLESKLLEHEIANVGQIRRQKLRAASLYLVTMPVDNIVSVVESALQGGVQIVQYRQKEGEDNVRYQIAQQLCEVCHKYDALFLVNDRVDIAIAVGADGIHVGQTDLPVTTVRQILNAHGGDASQYIIGQSTTNPQELAIALGNQVDYVGVGPVHATPTKPTKAAAGYDYVSYATQNIEIPWFAIGGIDEHNLEEAINVGARRVAVVRALMQADHPDHVAKQMRSLLSQ
;
A
#
# COMPACT_ATOMS: atom_id res chain seq x y z
N MET A 1 -42.29 -31.42 -14.42
CA MET A 1 -42.23 -30.14 -13.66
C MET A 1 -40.90 -29.95 -12.94
N SER A 2 -40.35 -30.96 -12.26
CA SER A 2 -39.04 -30.86 -11.57
C SER A 2 -37.84 -30.59 -12.48
N GLN A 3 -37.76 -31.23 -13.65
CA GLN A 3 -36.61 -31.08 -14.56
C GLN A 3 -36.46 -29.67 -15.13
N GLN A 4 -37.57 -29.04 -15.54
CA GLN A 4 -37.57 -27.67 -16.04
C GLN A 4 -37.13 -26.66 -14.97
N ILE A 5 -37.49 -26.89 -13.71
CA ILE A 5 -37.03 -26.07 -12.57
C ILE A 5 -35.53 -26.24 -12.38
N ILE A 6 -35.01 -27.48 -12.43
CA ILE A 6 -33.57 -27.74 -12.32
C ILE A 6 -32.81 -27.03 -13.45
N TYR A 7 -33.33 -27.04 -14.67
CA TYR A 7 -32.69 -26.37 -15.82
C TYR A 7 -32.64 -24.85 -15.65
N ARG A 8 -33.69 -24.23 -15.09
CA ARG A 8 -33.68 -22.81 -14.71
C ARG A 8 -32.62 -22.49 -13.65
N ILE A 9 -32.48 -23.36 -12.64
CA ILE A 9 -31.47 -23.21 -11.59
C ILE A 9 -30.07 -23.29 -12.19
N LEU A 10 -29.82 -24.24 -13.09
CA LEU A 10 -28.53 -24.40 -13.76
C LEU A 10 -28.20 -23.20 -14.66
N ASP A 11 -29.16 -22.71 -15.45
CA ASP A 11 -29.02 -21.52 -16.31
C ASP A 11 -28.60 -20.29 -15.49
N ALA A 12 -29.36 -19.97 -14.43
CA ALA A 12 -29.10 -18.79 -13.62
C ALA A 12 -27.73 -18.83 -12.92
N ASN A 13 -27.30 -19.99 -12.43
CA ASN A 13 -26.01 -20.10 -11.73
C ASN A 13 -24.82 -20.18 -12.68
N LEU A 14 -24.98 -20.70 -13.90
CA LEU A 14 -23.95 -20.63 -14.94
C LEU A 14 -23.68 -19.19 -15.35
N ASP A 15 -24.72 -18.37 -15.53
CA ASP A 15 -24.56 -16.95 -15.86
C ASP A 15 -23.92 -16.18 -14.68
N ARG A 16 -24.42 -16.35 -13.45
CA ARG A 16 -23.82 -15.71 -12.25
C ARG A 16 -22.33 -16.04 -12.08
N ALA A 17 -21.95 -17.31 -12.26
CA ALA A 17 -20.55 -17.72 -12.16
C ALA A 17 -19.69 -17.04 -13.25
N ARG A 18 -20.19 -16.94 -14.49
CA ARG A 18 -19.48 -16.30 -15.61
C ARG A 18 -19.36 -14.79 -15.46
N GLU A 19 -20.36 -14.12 -14.88
CA GLU A 19 -20.36 -12.68 -14.57
C GLU A 19 -19.40 -12.35 -13.42
N ALA A 20 -19.43 -13.14 -12.34
CA ALA A 20 -18.50 -12.99 -11.23
C ALA A 20 -17.05 -13.12 -11.72
N LEU A 21 -16.74 -14.19 -12.47
CA LEU A 21 -15.42 -14.37 -13.08
C LEU A 21 -15.06 -13.25 -14.04
N ARG A 22 -16.02 -12.62 -14.74
CA ARG A 22 -15.72 -11.49 -15.64
C ARG A 22 -15.22 -10.30 -14.84
N THR A 23 -15.89 -10.00 -13.73
CA THR A 23 -15.51 -8.89 -12.85
C THR A 23 -14.10 -9.10 -12.30
N ILE A 24 -13.77 -10.34 -11.90
CA ILE A 24 -12.43 -10.71 -11.42
C ILE A 24 -11.40 -10.65 -12.56
N GLU A 25 -11.72 -11.14 -13.76
CA GLU A 25 -10.86 -11.11 -14.95
C GLU A 25 -10.42 -9.68 -15.28
N GLU A 26 -11.32 -8.70 -15.23
CA GLU A 26 -11.01 -7.30 -15.50
C GLU A 26 -10.03 -6.72 -14.46
N TRP A 27 -10.15 -7.10 -13.19
CA TRP A 27 -9.18 -6.71 -12.18
C TRP A 27 -7.81 -7.36 -12.42
N CYS A 28 -7.77 -8.65 -12.76
CA CYS A 28 -6.52 -9.31 -13.15
C CYS A 28 -5.85 -8.59 -14.33
N ARG A 29 -6.64 -8.11 -15.30
CA ARG A 29 -6.14 -7.44 -16.51
C ARG A 29 -5.68 -6.01 -16.26
N PHE A 30 -6.49 -5.20 -15.60
CA PHE A 30 -6.26 -3.75 -15.49
C PHE A 30 -5.77 -3.31 -14.12
N GLY A 31 -6.12 -4.05 -13.07
CA GLY A 31 -5.68 -3.75 -11.70
C GLY A 31 -4.32 -4.36 -11.39
N LEU A 32 -4.15 -5.64 -11.72
CA LEU A 32 -2.90 -6.36 -11.44
C LEU A 32 -1.96 -6.44 -12.64
N GLU A 33 -2.46 -6.13 -13.84
CA GLU A 33 -1.74 -6.34 -15.12
C GLU A 33 -1.11 -7.75 -15.23
N ASN A 34 -1.74 -8.75 -14.61
CA ASN A 34 -1.24 -10.11 -14.53
C ASN A 34 -1.88 -10.98 -15.62
N VAL A 35 -1.14 -11.17 -16.72
CA VAL A 35 -1.58 -11.96 -17.87
C VAL A 35 -1.96 -13.39 -17.49
N ALA A 36 -1.20 -14.04 -16.61
CA ALA A 36 -1.44 -15.43 -16.23
C ALA A 36 -2.76 -15.60 -15.44
N LEU A 37 -3.06 -14.68 -14.51
CA LEU A 37 -4.32 -14.68 -13.76
C LEU A 37 -5.51 -14.29 -14.65
N CYS A 38 -5.32 -13.34 -15.57
CA CYS A 38 -6.32 -12.97 -16.56
C CYS A 38 -6.68 -14.17 -17.45
N ASP A 39 -5.68 -14.86 -18.01
CA ASP A 39 -5.88 -16.04 -18.84
C ASP A 39 -6.54 -17.17 -18.06
N ARG A 40 -6.21 -17.34 -16.78
CA ARG A 40 -6.86 -18.32 -15.92
C ARG A 40 -8.36 -18.05 -15.75
N CYS A 41 -8.73 -16.80 -15.44
CA CYS A 41 -10.14 -16.39 -15.33
C CYS A 41 -10.89 -16.60 -16.65
N LYS A 42 -10.25 -16.23 -17.77
CA LYS A 42 -10.78 -16.42 -19.12
C LYS A 42 -11.01 -17.90 -19.45
N GLN A 43 -10.06 -18.78 -19.15
CA GLN A 43 -10.21 -20.23 -19.34
C GLN A 43 -11.39 -20.79 -18.54
N MET A 44 -11.50 -20.44 -17.26
CA MET A 44 -12.61 -20.90 -16.40
C MET A 44 -13.97 -20.41 -16.92
N ARG A 45 -14.05 -19.18 -17.44
CA ARG A 45 -15.25 -18.65 -18.11
C ARG A 45 -15.63 -19.42 -19.36
N GLN A 46 -14.65 -19.85 -20.15
CA GLN A 46 -14.89 -20.67 -21.34
C GLN A 46 -15.34 -22.08 -20.96
N GLU A 47 -14.74 -22.68 -19.93
CA GLU A 47 -15.15 -23.99 -19.41
C GLU A 47 -16.60 -23.97 -18.92
N LEU A 48 -17.01 -22.94 -18.16
CA LEU A 48 -18.42 -22.76 -17.78
C LEU A 48 -19.36 -22.60 -18.99
N ALA A 49 -18.92 -21.89 -20.04
CA ALA A 49 -19.72 -21.70 -21.23
C ALA A 49 -20.00 -23.02 -21.98
N LEU A 50 -19.06 -23.98 -21.94
CA LEU A 50 -19.25 -25.32 -22.52
C LEU A 50 -20.33 -26.12 -21.79
N TRP A 51 -20.47 -25.93 -20.47
CA TRP A 51 -21.53 -26.57 -19.69
C TRP A 51 -22.90 -25.91 -19.84
N HIS A 52 -22.97 -24.72 -20.45
CA HIS A 52 -24.22 -23.97 -20.65
C HIS A 52 -24.98 -24.47 -21.87
N ARG A 53 -25.60 -25.64 -21.73
CA ARG A 53 -26.37 -26.31 -22.78
C ARG A 53 -27.59 -25.49 -23.20
N GLU A 54 -28.01 -25.67 -24.44
CA GLU A 54 -29.17 -24.98 -25.02
C GLU A 54 -30.46 -25.25 -24.23
N GLU A 55 -30.66 -26.48 -23.77
CA GLU A 55 -31.81 -26.87 -22.95
C GLU A 55 -31.94 -26.08 -21.62
N PHE A 56 -30.82 -25.65 -21.03
CA PHE A 56 -30.83 -24.80 -19.85
C PHE A 56 -31.28 -23.39 -20.21
N ARG A 57 -30.76 -22.84 -21.32
CA ARG A 57 -31.14 -21.50 -21.80
C ARG A 57 -32.61 -21.43 -22.20
N LEU A 58 -33.13 -22.46 -22.86
CA LEU A 58 -34.54 -22.55 -23.26
C LEU A 58 -35.50 -22.66 -22.07
N ALA A 59 -35.00 -23.13 -20.91
CA ALA A 59 -35.80 -23.19 -19.70
C ALA A 59 -35.94 -21.82 -19.00
N ARG A 60 -35.13 -20.81 -19.38
CA ARG A 60 -35.13 -19.47 -18.79
C ARG A 60 -36.53 -18.84 -18.86
N ASN A 61 -36.98 -18.33 -17.72
CA ASN A 61 -38.18 -17.52 -17.63
C ASN A 61 -37.92 -16.36 -16.66
N THR A 62 -37.34 -15.29 -17.20
CA THR A 62 -37.06 -14.04 -16.48
C THR A 62 -38.34 -13.25 -16.14
N PRO A 63 -39.34 -13.10 -17.05
CA PRO A 63 -40.54 -12.34 -16.75
C PRO A 63 -41.36 -12.86 -15.57
N ASP A 64 -41.41 -14.19 -15.37
CA ASP A 64 -42.13 -14.82 -14.26
C ASP A 64 -41.18 -15.34 -13.15
N ASP A 65 -39.94 -14.83 -13.06
CA ASP A 65 -39.05 -15.19 -11.96
C ASP A 65 -39.43 -14.38 -10.70
N PRO A 66 -39.88 -15.05 -9.62
CA PRO A 66 -40.36 -14.38 -8.41
C PRO A 66 -39.26 -13.62 -7.65
N ALA A 67 -37.99 -13.85 -7.98
CA ALA A 67 -36.86 -13.14 -7.37
C ALA A 67 -36.39 -11.92 -8.18
N THR A 68 -37.03 -11.62 -9.32
CA THR A 68 -36.70 -10.44 -10.13
C THR A 68 -36.88 -9.15 -9.34
N GLY A 69 -35.83 -8.35 -9.23
CA GLY A 69 -35.85 -7.07 -8.48
C GLY A 69 -35.57 -7.20 -6.98
N LEU A 70 -35.33 -8.41 -6.46
CA LEU A 70 -34.80 -8.58 -5.11
C LEU A 70 -33.30 -8.25 -5.10
N SER A 71 -32.90 -7.28 -4.28
CA SER A 71 -31.51 -6.92 -4.03
C SER A 71 -31.29 -6.79 -2.52
N HIS A 72 -30.09 -7.13 -2.06
CA HIS A 72 -29.71 -6.92 -0.67
C HIS A 72 -29.18 -5.49 -0.48
N ALA A 73 -29.48 -4.82 0.64
CA ALA A 73 -29.04 -3.44 0.87
C ALA A 73 -27.50 -3.25 0.71
N ASN A 74 -26.73 -4.27 1.09
CA ASN A 74 -25.26 -4.32 0.95
C ASN A 74 -24.76 -4.52 -0.49
N GLU A 75 -25.65 -4.66 -1.48
CA GLU A 75 -25.30 -4.78 -2.90
C GLU A 75 -25.14 -3.41 -3.58
N ILE A 76 -25.70 -2.36 -2.98
CA ILE A 76 -25.82 -1.01 -3.55
C ILE A 76 -24.48 -0.23 -3.50
N SER A 77 -23.61 -0.52 -2.52
CA SER A 77 -22.31 0.15 -2.38
C SER A 77 -21.16 -0.82 -2.16
N ARG A 78 -20.03 -0.56 -2.82
CA ARG A 78 -18.73 -1.18 -2.53
C ARG A 78 -17.78 -0.08 -2.06
N THR A 79 -17.13 -0.29 -0.93
CA THR A 79 -16.25 0.71 -0.29
C THR A 79 -14.91 0.84 -1.00
N ASP A 80 -14.42 -0.26 -1.56
CA ASP A 80 -13.10 -0.39 -2.16
C ASP A 80 -13.05 -1.62 -3.09
N ILE A 81 -11.91 -1.80 -3.75
CA ILE A 81 -11.69 -2.90 -4.69
C ILE A 81 -11.67 -4.26 -3.99
N GLN A 82 -11.19 -4.34 -2.75
CA GLN A 82 -11.14 -5.61 -2.00
C GLN A 82 -12.57 -6.09 -1.67
N ALA A 83 -13.45 -5.17 -1.26
CA ALA A 83 -14.85 -5.45 -1.03
C ALA A 83 -15.56 -5.91 -2.31
N LEU A 84 -15.21 -5.32 -3.46
CA LEU A 84 -15.71 -5.75 -4.78
C LEU A 84 -15.25 -7.18 -5.11
N LEU A 85 -13.97 -7.48 -4.96
CA LEU A 85 -13.40 -8.80 -5.31
C LEU A 85 -13.91 -9.90 -4.38
N ARG A 86 -13.96 -9.64 -3.06
CA ARG A 86 -14.49 -10.59 -2.07
C ARG A 86 -15.96 -10.92 -2.33
N ALA A 87 -16.78 -9.91 -2.65
CA ALA A 87 -18.18 -10.14 -2.98
C ALA A 87 -18.36 -10.98 -4.24
N ASN A 88 -17.57 -10.73 -5.29
CA ASN A 88 -17.64 -11.53 -6.52
C ASN A 88 -17.06 -12.94 -6.35
N MET A 89 -16.04 -13.12 -5.52
CA MET A 89 -15.57 -14.47 -5.15
C MET A 89 -16.62 -15.26 -4.39
N GLY A 90 -17.28 -14.64 -3.40
CA GLY A 90 -18.39 -15.28 -2.70
C GLY A 90 -19.48 -15.74 -3.65
N ARG A 91 -19.97 -14.85 -4.53
CA ARG A 91 -20.98 -15.18 -5.54
C ARG A 91 -20.55 -16.31 -6.48
N LEU A 92 -19.29 -16.31 -6.91
CA LEU A 92 -18.73 -17.36 -7.76
C LEU A 92 -18.75 -18.71 -7.03
N GLN A 93 -18.30 -18.75 -5.78
CA GLN A 93 -18.25 -19.97 -4.98
C GLN A 93 -19.66 -20.52 -4.70
N GLU A 94 -20.61 -19.65 -4.35
CA GLU A 94 -22.02 -19.99 -4.15
C GLU A 94 -22.64 -20.56 -5.43
N ALA A 95 -22.48 -19.88 -6.56
CA ALA A 95 -23.01 -20.33 -7.84
C ALA A 95 -22.44 -21.70 -8.23
N LEU A 96 -21.13 -21.90 -8.12
CA LEU A 96 -20.49 -23.20 -8.39
C LEU A 96 -20.97 -24.30 -7.44
N ARG A 97 -21.29 -23.98 -6.18
CA ARG A 97 -21.84 -24.94 -5.23
C ARG A 97 -23.24 -25.40 -5.66
N VAL A 98 -24.08 -24.48 -6.12
CA VAL A 98 -25.40 -24.83 -6.67
C VAL A 98 -25.27 -25.69 -7.93
N LEU A 99 -24.38 -25.30 -8.86
CA LEU A 99 -24.13 -26.07 -10.08
C LEU A 99 -23.59 -27.46 -9.80
N GLU A 100 -22.74 -27.62 -8.78
CA GLU A 100 -22.24 -28.93 -8.36
C GLU A 100 -23.39 -29.84 -7.90
N GLU A 101 -24.24 -29.38 -6.99
CA GLU A 101 -25.27 -30.23 -6.38
C GLU A 101 -26.45 -30.51 -7.31
N TYR A 102 -26.99 -29.48 -7.97
CA TYR A 102 -28.06 -29.68 -8.96
C TYR A 102 -27.55 -30.38 -10.23
N GLY A 103 -26.27 -30.16 -10.57
CA GLY A 103 -25.61 -30.83 -11.67
C GLY A 103 -25.61 -32.34 -11.53
N LYS A 104 -25.34 -32.88 -10.33
CA LYS A 104 -25.35 -34.32 -10.05
C LYS A 104 -26.69 -35.00 -10.40
N VAL A 105 -27.79 -34.26 -10.35
CA VAL A 105 -29.13 -34.76 -10.66
C VAL A 105 -29.35 -34.87 -12.18
N VAL A 106 -28.69 -34.03 -12.98
CA VAL A 106 -28.85 -33.98 -14.45
C VAL A 106 -27.74 -34.73 -15.18
N ASP A 107 -26.49 -34.46 -14.80
CA ASP A 107 -25.29 -35.06 -15.36
C ASP A 107 -24.17 -35.11 -14.29
N PRO A 108 -23.81 -36.31 -13.79
CA PRO A 108 -22.72 -36.47 -12.84
C PRO A 108 -21.39 -35.85 -13.28
N ASN A 109 -21.12 -35.77 -14.60
CA ASN A 109 -19.92 -35.14 -15.12
C ASN A 109 -19.93 -33.62 -14.93
N LEU A 110 -21.10 -32.98 -15.05
CA LEU A 110 -21.25 -31.55 -14.74
C LEU A 110 -20.96 -31.34 -13.25
N GLY A 111 -21.54 -32.16 -12.37
CA GLY A 111 -21.27 -32.10 -10.93
C GLY A 111 -19.78 -32.25 -10.61
N ALA A 112 -19.10 -33.22 -11.23
CA ALA A 112 -17.67 -33.44 -11.06
C ALA A 112 -16.82 -32.25 -11.56
N ALA A 113 -17.16 -31.69 -12.72
CA ALA A 113 -16.47 -30.52 -13.27
C ALA A 113 -16.62 -29.29 -12.37
N MET A 114 -17.82 -29.02 -11.86
CA MET A 114 -18.05 -27.90 -10.94
C MET A 114 -17.29 -28.07 -9.63
N LYS A 115 -17.23 -29.30 -9.10
CA LYS A 115 -16.38 -29.61 -7.93
C LYS A 115 -14.91 -29.29 -8.21
N GLN A 116 -14.38 -29.69 -9.36
CA GLN A 116 -13.00 -29.37 -9.75
C GLN A 116 -12.80 -27.86 -9.88
N MET A 117 -13.73 -27.16 -10.52
CA MET A 117 -13.67 -25.70 -10.70
C MET A 117 -13.68 -24.95 -9.37
N ARG A 118 -14.44 -25.43 -8.36
CA ARG A 118 -14.39 -24.86 -7.00
C ARG A 118 -13.00 -24.86 -6.40
N TYR A 119 -12.24 -25.96 -6.55
CA TYR A 119 -10.84 -25.99 -6.10
C TYR A 119 -9.97 -24.98 -6.84
N GLN A 120 -10.20 -24.81 -8.15
CA GLN A 120 -9.49 -23.81 -8.94
C GLN A 120 -9.83 -22.38 -8.48
N VAL A 121 -11.08 -22.12 -8.09
CA VAL A 121 -11.51 -20.83 -7.53
C VAL A 121 -10.82 -20.55 -6.19
N TYR A 122 -10.70 -21.54 -5.30
CA TYR A 122 -9.94 -21.37 -4.05
C TYR A 122 -8.49 -21.00 -4.31
N THR A 123 -7.84 -21.67 -5.27
CA THR A 123 -6.46 -21.32 -5.67
C THR A 123 -6.38 -19.92 -6.27
N LEU A 124 -7.36 -19.52 -7.09
CA LEU A 124 -7.42 -18.19 -7.68
C LEU A 124 -7.59 -17.11 -6.60
N GLU A 125 -8.47 -17.33 -5.63
CA GLU A 125 -8.70 -16.43 -4.50
C GLU A 125 -7.44 -16.25 -3.65
N SER A 126 -6.75 -17.34 -3.29
CA SER A 126 -5.47 -17.26 -2.56
C SER A 126 -4.41 -16.45 -3.32
N LYS A 127 -4.27 -16.69 -4.64
CA LYS A 127 -3.29 -15.97 -5.47
C LYS A 127 -3.62 -14.48 -5.61
N LEU A 128 -4.90 -14.12 -5.63
CA LEU A 128 -5.33 -12.72 -5.68
C LEU A 128 -5.03 -12.01 -4.36
N LEU A 129 -5.26 -12.68 -3.21
CA LEU A 129 -4.88 -12.16 -1.90
C LEU A 129 -3.36 -11.98 -1.76
N GLU A 130 -2.56 -12.90 -2.29
CA GLU A 130 -1.10 -12.77 -2.35
C GLU A 130 -0.67 -11.55 -3.20
N HIS A 131 -1.38 -11.25 -4.29
CA HIS A 131 -1.10 -10.05 -5.09
C HIS A 131 -1.51 -8.74 -4.40
N GLU A 132 -2.60 -8.76 -3.62
CA GLU A 132 -2.97 -7.61 -2.78
C GLU A 132 -1.89 -7.29 -1.75
N ILE A 133 -1.28 -8.33 -1.15
CA ILE A 133 -0.11 -8.22 -0.27
C ILE A 133 1.10 -7.68 -1.04
N ALA A 134 1.32 -8.12 -2.28
CA ALA A 134 2.42 -7.63 -3.13
C ALA A 134 2.28 -6.14 -3.52
N ASN A 135 1.08 -5.55 -3.46
CA ASN A 135 0.84 -4.18 -3.90
C ASN A 135 1.04 -3.12 -2.79
N VAL A 136 1.03 -3.50 -1.51
CA VAL A 136 1.23 -2.54 -0.39
C VAL A 136 2.59 -1.84 -0.49
N GLY A 137 3.66 -2.60 -0.79
CA GLY A 137 5.00 -2.03 -1.00
C GLY A 137 5.07 -1.08 -2.20
N GLN A 138 4.32 -1.36 -3.27
CA GLN A 138 4.26 -0.48 -4.44
C GLN A 138 3.48 0.81 -4.15
N ILE A 139 2.32 0.72 -3.49
CA ILE A 139 1.53 1.89 -3.07
C ILE A 139 2.36 2.80 -2.17
N ARG A 140 3.07 2.23 -1.18
CA ARG A 140 4.00 2.95 -0.31
C ARG A 140 5.08 3.69 -1.10
N ARG A 141 5.73 3.02 -2.07
CA ARG A 141 6.74 3.64 -2.94
C ARG A 141 6.17 4.71 -3.87
N GLN A 142 4.94 4.58 -4.34
CA GLN A 142 4.26 5.62 -5.12
C GLN A 142 4.03 6.88 -4.26
N LYS A 143 3.53 6.70 -3.02
CA LYS A 143 3.40 7.80 -2.05
C LYS A 143 4.73 8.46 -1.74
N LEU A 144 5.79 7.67 -1.52
CA LEU A 144 7.14 8.16 -1.30
C LEU A 144 7.66 9.02 -2.47
N ARG A 145 7.42 8.59 -3.72
CA ARG A 145 7.80 9.36 -4.92
C ARG A 145 7.04 10.67 -5.05
N ALA A 146 5.75 10.67 -4.68
CA ALA A 146 4.88 11.85 -4.70
C ALA A 146 5.08 12.80 -3.50
N ALA A 147 5.76 12.35 -2.45
CA ALA A 147 6.01 13.15 -1.27
C ALA A 147 7.06 14.24 -1.51
N SER A 148 6.80 15.47 -1.05
CA SER A 148 7.77 16.57 -1.04
C SER A 148 8.09 17.09 0.35
N LEU A 149 7.18 16.95 1.32
CA LEU A 149 7.40 17.40 2.69
C LEU A 149 7.42 16.21 3.67
N TYR A 150 8.54 16.09 4.37
CA TYR A 150 8.83 15.02 5.30
C TYR A 150 9.15 15.59 6.69
N LEU A 151 8.34 15.26 7.69
CA LEU A 151 8.59 15.59 9.10
C LEU A 151 9.41 14.50 9.78
N VAL A 152 10.51 14.87 10.42
CA VAL A 152 11.24 14.03 11.37
C VAL A 152 10.98 14.55 12.79
N THR A 153 10.44 13.72 13.67
CA THR A 153 10.04 14.18 15.00
C THR A 153 11.23 14.49 15.91
N MET A 154 10.97 15.28 16.94
CA MET A 154 11.84 15.42 18.10
C MET A 154 11.03 15.33 19.40
N PRO A 155 11.65 15.07 20.56
CA PRO A 155 10.94 14.95 21.83
C PRO A 155 10.27 16.27 22.20
N VAL A 156 8.94 16.26 22.33
CA VAL A 156 8.09 17.32 22.89
C VAL A 156 6.89 16.64 23.58
N ASP A 157 6.35 17.24 24.64
CA ASP A 157 5.30 16.61 25.46
C ASP A 157 4.02 16.30 24.67
N ASN A 158 3.67 17.15 23.70
CA ASN A 158 2.47 17.06 22.87
C ASN A 158 2.76 16.55 21.45
N ILE A 159 3.76 15.67 21.27
CA ILE A 159 4.25 15.20 19.96
C ILE A 159 3.14 14.76 19.00
N VAL A 160 2.14 14.01 19.46
CA VAL A 160 1.04 13.52 18.61
C VAL A 160 0.18 14.68 18.10
N SER A 161 -0.11 15.67 18.95
CA SER A 161 -0.89 16.86 18.57
C SER A 161 -0.14 17.74 17.56
N VAL A 162 1.18 17.89 17.74
CA VAL A 162 2.04 18.66 16.81
C VAL A 162 2.12 17.96 15.45
N VAL A 163 2.29 16.64 15.44
CA VAL A 163 2.29 15.84 14.22
C VAL A 163 0.93 15.89 13.53
N GLU A 164 -0.18 15.77 14.26
CA GLU A 164 -1.52 15.88 13.67
C GLU A 164 -1.76 17.25 13.02
N SER A 165 -1.34 18.34 13.66
CA SER A 165 -1.39 19.68 13.08
C SER A 165 -0.54 19.77 11.80
N ALA A 166 0.69 19.26 11.82
CA ALA A 166 1.54 19.25 10.62
C ALA A 166 0.95 18.41 9.47
N LEU A 167 0.28 17.28 9.78
CA LEU A 167 -0.44 16.46 8.82
C LEU A 167 -1.62 17.22 8.18
N GLN A 168 -2.38 18.00 8.97
CA GLN A 168 -3.44 18.89 8.46
C GLN A 168 -2.89 19.94 7.49
N GLY A 169 -1.67 20.40 7.71
CA GLY A 169 -0.94 21.29 6.79
C GLY A 169 -0.38 20.63 5.53
N GLY A 170 -0.47 19.30 5.42
CA GLY A 170 -0.09 18.55 4.22
C GLY A 170 1.29 17.90 4.27
N VAL A 171 1.84 17.62 5.46
CA VAL A 171 2.97 16.67 5.60
C VAL A 171 2.55 15.30 5.07
N GLN A 172 3.44 14.65 4.30
CA GLN A 172 3.13 13.38 3.63
C GLN A 172 3.92 12.19 4.19
N ILE A 173 5.01 12.46 4.89
CA ILE A 173 5.83 11.45 5.56
C ILE A 173 6.14 11.96 6.96
N VAL A 174 5.98 11.09 7.96
CA VAL A 174 6.41 11.34 9.32
C VAL A 174 7.39 10.24 9.73
N GLN A 175 8.54 10.61 10.27
CA GLN A 175 9.50 9.70 10.88
C GLN A 175 9.53 9.92 12.37
N TYR A 176 9.13 8.90 13.09
CA TYR A 176 9.30 8.89 14.53
C TYR A 176 10.78 8.62 14.86
N ARG A 177 11.41 9.64 15.45
CA ARG A 177 12.80 9.62 15.89
C ARG A 177 12.87 9.87 17.39
N GLN A 178 13.21 8.82 18.13
CA GLN A 178 13.42 8.89 19.57
C GLN A 178 14.63 8.06 19.98
N LYS A 179 15.75 8.73 20.30
CA LYS A 179 17.03 8.08 20.62
C LYS A 179 17.16 7.63 22.08
N GLU A 180 16.45 8.29 22.99
CA GLU A 180 16.53 8.05 24.42
C GLU A 180 15.16 7.66 24.99
N GLY A 181 15.11 7.29 26.26
CA GLY A 181 13.89 6.90 26.96
C GLY A 181 13.50 5.43 26.84
N GLU A 182 12.45 5.05 27.57
CA GLU A 182 12.00 3.68 27.74
C GLU A 182 11.27 3.13 26.50
N ASP A 183 11.47 1.84 26.22
CA ASP A 183 10.89 1.17 25.06
C ASP A 183 9.35 1.11 25.10
N ASN A 184 8.74 0.98 26.28
CA ASN A 184 7.28 0.98 26.40
C ASN A 184 6.68 2.33 25.99
N VAL A 185 7.28 3.43 26.45
CA VAL A 185 6.85 4.79 26.06
C VAL A 185 7.08 5.02 24.57
N ARG A 186 8.24 4.58 24.04
CA ARG A 186 8.56 4.65 22.61
C ARG A 186 7.51 3.92 21.77
N TYR A 187 7.14 2.71 22.18
CA TYR A 187 6.12 1.90 21.50
C TYR A 187 4.74 2.57 21.50
N GLN A 188 4.28 3.05 22.65
CA GLN A 188 2.98 3.71 22.78
C GLN A 188 2.87 4.97 21.90
N ILE A 189 3.93 5.80 21.90
CA ILE A 189 3.98 6.98 21.03
C ILE A 189 4.02 6.57 19.55
N ALA A 190 4.84 5.59 19.19
CA ALA A 190 4.94 5.11 17.81
C ALA A 190 3.60 4.58 17.30
N GLN A 191 2.83 3.87 18.14
CA GLN A 191 1.50 3.39 17.79
C GLN A 191 0.53 4.53 17.51
N GLN A 192 0.46 5.53 18.41
CA GLN A 192 -0.40 6.71 18.22
C GLN A 192 -0.02 7.52 16.97
N LEU A 193 1.29 7.67 16.72
CA LEU A 193 1.78 8.35 15.53
C LEU A 193 1.49 7.58 14.24
N CYS A 194 1.58 6.25 14.26
CA CYS A 194 1.22 5.39 13.14
C CYS A 194 -0.26 5.56 12.77
N GLU A 195 -1.15 5.42 13.77
CA GLU A 195 -2.60 5.56 13.61
C GLU A 195 -2.99 6.93 13.05
N VAL A 196 -2.42 8.01 13.59
CA VAL A 196 -2.73 9.35 13.09
C VAL A 196 -2.17 9.57 11.68
N CYS A 197 -0.98 9.09 11.34
CA CYS A 197 -0.45 9.23 9.97
C CYS A 197 -1.36 8.53 8.94
N HIS A 198 -1.80 7.30 9.24
CA HIS A 198 -2.68 6.53 8.36
C HIS A 198 -4.05 7.18 8.19
N LYS A 199 -4.60 7.82 9.25
CA LYS A 199 -5.84 8.62 9.16
C LYS A 199 -5.74 9.75 8.13
N TYR A 200 -4.56 10.33 7.93
CA TYR A 200 -4.31 11.40 6.94
C TYR A 200 -3.66 10.89 5.65
N ASP A 201 -3.66 9.57 5.41
CA ASP A 201 -3.06 8.91 4.24
C ASP A 201 -1.53 9.12 4.09
N ALA A 202 -0.86 9.57 5.15
CA ALA A 202 0.58 9.83 5.20
C ALA A 202 1.38 8.57 5.56
N LEU A 203 2.63 8.50 5.09
CA LEU A 203 3.55 7.41 5.41
C LEU A 203 4.15 7.59 6.81
N PHE A 204 4.15 6.53 7.59
CA PHE A 204 4.80 6.49 8.89
C PHE A 204 6.07 5.64 8.87
N LEU A 205 7.21 6.25 9.23
CA LEU A 205 8.51 5.58 9.29
C LEU A 205 9.06 5.59 10.71
N VAL A 206 9.83 4.56 11.07
CA VAL A 206 10.53 4.50 12.37
C VAL A 206 12.03 4.63 12.14
N ASN A 207 12.68 5.48 12.92
CA ASN A 207 14.13 5.65 12.88
C ASN A 207 14.82 4.55 13.70
N ASP A 208 15.81 3.88 13.11
CA ASP A 208 16.73 2.87 13.68
C ASP A 208 16.10 1.56 14.20
N ARG A 209 14.93 1.63 14.85
CA ARG A 209 14.28 0.53 15.59
C ARG A 209 13.35 -0.30 14.71
N VAL A 210 13.92 -1.29 14.02
CA VAL A 210 13.18 -2.23 13.14
C VAL A 210 12.11 -3.02 13.90
N ASP A 211 12.40 -3.40 15.14
CA ASP A 211 11.48 -4.10 16.04
C ASP A 211 10.22 -3.28 16.34
N ILE A 212 10.37 -1.99 16.66
CA ILE A 212 9.24 -1.07 16.86
C ILE A 212 8.47 -0.87 15.56
N ALA A 213 9.17 -0.73 14.43
CA ALA A 213 8.54 -0.58 13.12
C ALA A 213 7.59 -1.74 12.80
N ILE A 214 8.05 -2.98 13.03
CA ILE A 214 7.24 -4.19 12.86
C ILE A 214 6.07 -4.19 13.84
N ALA A 215 6.33 -3.92 15.12
CA ALA A 215 5.32 -4.02 16.19
C ALA A 215 4.14 -3.06 16.02
N VAL A 216 4.33 -1.91 15.38
CA VAL A 216 3.28 -0.89 15.15
C VAL A 216 2.73 -0.90 13.73
N GLY A 217 3.23 -1.78 12.84
CA GLY A 217 2.82 -1.82 11.44
C GLY A 217 3.26 -0.61 10.62
N ALA A 218 4.43 -0.05 10.90
CA ALA A 218 4.98 1.10 10.19
C ALA A 218 5.18 0.81 8.68
N ASP A 219 5.17 1.87 7.87
CA ASP A 219 5.36 1.75 6.43
C ASP A 219 6.82 1.55 6.01
N GLY A 220 7.75 1.85 6.93
CA GLY A 220 9.16 1.67 6.66
C GLY A 220 10.08 2.12 7.79
N ILE A 221 11.38 1.99 7.52
CA ILE A 221 12.47 2.25 8.45
C ILE A 221 13.43 3.25 7.81
N HIS A 222 13.98 4.15 8.62
CA HIS A 222 15.13 4.95 8.23
C HIS A 222 16.34 4.59 9.10
N VAL A 223 17.51 4.44 8.49
CA VAL A 223 18.76 4.16 9.19
C VAL A 223 19.84 5.21 8.87
N GLY A 224 20.66 5.52 9.85
CA GLY A 224 21.88 6.29 9.70
C GLY A 224 23.10 5.43 9.38
N GLN A 225 24.27 6.07 9.43
CA GLN A 225 25.56 5.45 9.07
C GLN A 225 26.12 4.53 10.15
N THR A 226 25.67 4.70 11.40
CA THR A 226 26.13 3.92 12.57
C THR A 226 25.11 2.91 13.06
N ASP A 227 23.98 2.80 12.36
CA ASP A 227 22.86 1.94 12.73
C ASP A 227 23.00 0.58 12.00
N LEU A 228 22.00 -0.29 12.13
CA LEU A 228 22.05 -1.59 11.47
C LEU A 228 22.23 -1.45 9.95
N PRO A 229 23.08 -2.27 9.31
CA PRO A 229 23.21 -2.29 7.86
C PRO A 229 21.86 -2.58 7.19
N VAL A 230 21.60 -1.95 6.03
CA VAL A 230 20.36 -2.14 5.25
C VAL A 230 20.09 -3.63 4.97
N THR A 231 21.13 -4.40 4.70
CA THR A 231 21.04 -5.86 4.49
C THR A 231 20.50 -6.58 5.72
N THR A 232 20.98 -6.23 6.92
CA THR A 232 20.50 -6.78 8.19
C THR A 232 19.07 -6.33 8.49
N VAL A 233 18.72 -5.06 8.21
CA VAL A 233 17.34 -4.58 8.33
C VAL A 233 16.39 -5.42 7.47
N ARG A 234 16.74 -5.67 6.20
CA ARG A 234 15.95 -6.52 5.30
C ARG A 234 15.82 -7.96 5.83
N GLN A 235 16.88 -8.52 6.41
CA GLN A 235 16.83 -9.85 7.02
C GLN A 235 15.87 -9.93 8.19
N ILE A 236 15.89 -8.94 9.09
CA ILE A 236 14.97 -8.87 10.24
C ILE A 236 13.52 -8.73 9.77
N LEU A 237 13.27 -7.86 8.78
CA LEU A 237 11.95 -7.71 8.18
C LEU A 237 11.45 -9.01 7.58
N ASN A 238 12.28 -9.72 6.81
CA ASN A 238 11.91 -11.02 6.24
C ASN A 238 11.62 -12.09 7.31
N ALA A 239 12.36 -12.05 8.42
CA ALA A 239 12.20 -13.04 9.49
C ALA A 239 10.98 -12.78 10.38
N HIS A 240 10.60 -11.51 10.59
CA HIS A 240 9.65 -11.12 11.64
C HIS A 240 8.53 -10.18 11.18
N GLY A 241 8.70 -9.48 10.07
CA GLY A 241 7.80 -8.46 9.55
C GLY A 241 7.05 -8.84 8.27
N GLY A 242 7.24 -10.04 7.73
CA GLY A 242 6.65 -10.46 6.45
C GLY A 242 7.65 -10.31 5.30
N ASP A 243 7.19 -9.91 4.11
CA ASP A 243 8.10 -9.65 2.98
C ASP A 243 8.73 -8.25 3.13
N ALA A 244 10.06 -8.18 3.25
CA ALA A 244 10.80 -6.92 3.33
C ALA A 244 10.56 -6.01 2.12
N SER A 245 10.11 -6.54 0.98
CA SER A 245 9.70 -5.75 -0.19
C SER A 245 8.51 -4.83 0.11
N GLN A 246 7.73 -5.10 1.15
CA GLN A 246 6.58 -4.29 1.56
C GLN A 246 6.95 -3.03 2.34
N TYR A 247 8.17 -2.94 2.86
CA TYR A 247 8.63 -1.82 3.67
C TYR A 247 9.45 -0.85 2.82
N ILE A 248 9.33 0.44 3.14
CA ILE A 248 10.26 1.47 2.66
C ILE A 248 11.52 1.41 3.54
N ILE A 249 12.71 1.45 2.93
CA ILE A 249 13.97 1.60 3.65
C ILE A 249 14.69 2.85 3.16
N GLY A 250 14.91 3.81 4.06
CA GLY A 250 15.68 5.02 3.82
C GLY A 250 17.03 5.00 4.49
N GLN A 251 18.01 5.69 3.91
CA GLN A 251 19.32 5.86 4.53
C GLN A 251 19.78 7.33 4.53
N SER A 252 20.32 7.81 5.65
CA SER A 252 20.96 9.13 5.72
C SER A 252 22.32 9.11 5.00
N THR A 253 22.62 10.11 4.17
CA THR A 253 23.91 10.26 3.49
C THR A 253 24.42 11.69 3.68
N THR A 254 25.75 11.84 3.84
CA THR A 254 26.39 13.12 4.15
C THR A 254 27.47 13.55 3.15
N ASN A 255 27.81 12.67 2.21
CA ASN A 255 28.82 12.89 1.19
C ASN A 255 28.60 11.94 -0.02
N PRO A 256 29.29 12.18 -1.17
CA PRO A 256 29.17 11.33 -2.36
C PRO A 256 29.47 9.85 -2.13
N GLN A 257 30.43 9.52 -1.27
CA GLN A 257 30.84 8.15 -1.00
C GLN A 257 29.74 7.37 -0.26
N GLU A 258 29.16 7.97 0.78
CA GLU A 258 28.02 7.41 1.50
C GLU A 258 26.80 7.24 0.59
N LEU A 259 26.59 8.19 -0.34
CA LEU A 259 25.53 8.09 -1.33
C LEU A 259 25.72 6.89 -2.26
N ALA A 260 26.92 6.70 -2.81
CA ALA A 260 27.20 5.56 -3.68
C ALA A 260 26.96 4.22 -2.95
N ILE A 261 27.35 4.13 -1.67
CA ILE A 261 27.09 2.96 -0.83
C ILE A 261 25.58 2.75 -0.63
N ALA A 262 24.84 3.80 -0.31
CA ALA A 262 23.38 3.72 -0.12
C ALA A 262 22.66 3.24 -1.38
N LEU A 263 23.06 3.73 -2.57
CA LEU A 263 22.54 3.26 -3.84
C LEU A 263 22.87 1.78 -4.10
N GLY A 264 24.09 1.35 -3.79
CA GLY A 264 24.50 -0.06 -3.87
C GLY A 264 23.68 -0.97 -2.94
N ASN A 265 23.21 -0.46 -1.81
CA ASN A 265 22.33 -1.16 -0.87
C ASN A 265 20.85 -1.22 -1.32
N GLN A 266 20.52 -0.60 -2.46
CA GLN A 266 19.16 -0.56 -3.03
C GLN A 266 18.12 -0.03 -2.04
N VAL A 267 18.42 1.10 -1.39
CA VAL A 267 17.45 1.81 -0.55
C VAL A 267 16.36 2.46 -1.40
N ASP A 268 15.17 2.65 -0.82
CA ASP A 268 14.03 3.24 -1.51
C ASP A 268 14.13 4.77 -1.59
N TYR A 269 14.85 5.40 -0.65
CA TYR A 269 15.19 6.82 -0.68
C TYR A 269 16.43 7.15 0.16
N VAL A 270 16.97 8.36 0.00
CA VAL A 270 18.05 8.88 0.85
C VAL A 270 17.74 10.24 1.45
N GLY A 271 18.25 10.48 2.66
CA GLY A 271 18.28 11.79 3.28
C GLY A 271 19.62 12.47 3.01
N VAL A 272 19.62 13.56 2.26
CA VAL A 272 20.83 14.26 1.79
C VAL A 272 21.11 15.46 2.70
N GLY A 273 22.13 15.34 3.55
CA GLY A 273 22.48 16.42 4.48
C GLY A 273 23.44 16.00 5.58
N PRO A 274 23.68 16.85 6.60
CA PRO A 274 22.94 18.06 6.88
C PRO A 274 23.34 19.23 5.96
N VAL A 275 22.37 20.01 5.45
CA VAL A 275 22.63 21.23 4.66
C VAL A 275 23.31 22.29 5.52
N HIS A 276 22.74 22.57 6.69
CA HIS A 276 23.27 23.50 7.69
C HIS A 276 23.66 22.75 8.96
N ALA A 277 24.55 23.34 9.77
CA ALA A 277 24.88 22.77 11.08
C ALA A 277 23.61 22.74 11.95
N THR A 278 23.34 21.61 12.62
CA THR A 278 22.13 21.47 13.45
C THR A 278 22.45 21.01 14.86
N PRO A 279 21.76 21.56 15.89
CA PRO A 279 21.84 21.04 17.25
C PRO A 279 21.32 19.59 17.36
N THR A 280 20.46 19.14 16.44
CA THR A 280 19.87 17.79 16.43
C THR A 280 20.89 16.68 16.13
N LYS A 281 22.03 17.03 15.52
CA LYS A 281 23.19 16.14 15.27
C LYS A 281 24.49 16.94 15.47
N PRO A 282 24.90 17.24 16.70
CA PRO A 282 25.96 18.22 17.01
C PRO A 282 27.36 17.80 16.54
N THR A 283 27.57 16.52 16.24
CA THR A 283 28.87 15.96 15.83
C THR A 283 29.13 15.97 14.33
N LYS A 284 28.15 16.37 13.50
CA LYS A 284 28.30 16.34 12.03
C LYS A 284 28.48 17.76 11.47
N ALA A 285 29.58 17.97 10.76
CA ALA A 285 29.79 19.17 9.96
C ALA A 285 28.70 19.29 8.88
N ALA A 286 28.31 20.52 8.55
CA ALA A 286 27.40 20.80 7.46
C ALA A 286 28.03 20.38 6.13
N ALA A 287 27.31 19.56 5.34
CA ALA A 287 27.72 19.21 3.98
C ALA A 287 27.48 20.36 2.99
N GLY A 288 26.63 21.33 3.37
CA GLY A 288 26.31 22.50 2.56
C GLY A 288 25.44 22.17 1.34
N TYR A 289 25.12 23.21 0.57
CA TYR A 289 24.37 23.05 -0.67
C TYR A 289 25.17 22.38 -1.79
N ASP A 290 26.50 22.33 -1.71
CA ASP A 290 27.33 21.62 -2.69
C ASP A 290 26.99 20.14 -2.77
N TYR A 291 26.74 19.51 -1.62
CA TYR A 291 26.31 18.12 -1.58
C TYR A 291 24.89 17.90 -2.12
N VAL A 292 23.98 18.87 -1.89
CA VAL A 292 22.63 18.85 -2.47
C VAL A 292 22.68 18.99 -3.99
N SER A 293 23.54 19.87 -4.50
CA SER A 293 23.77 20.05 -5.93
C SER A 293 24.34 18.77 -6.56
N TYR A 294 25.32 18.13 -5.90
CA TYR A 294 25.84 16.83 -6.31
C TYR A 294 24.73 15.76 -6.36
N ALA A 295 23.91 15.66 -5.32
CA ALA A 295 22.80 14.71 -5.25
C ALA A 295 21.79 14.91 -6.40
N THR A 296 21.46 16.17 -6.73
CA THR A 296 20.55 16.50 -7.84
C THR A 296 21.03 15.94 -9.18
N GLN A 297 22.34 15.86 -9.39
CA GLN A 297 22.93 15.39 -10.66
C GLN A 297 23.18 13.87 -10.68
N ASN A 298 23.15 13.19 -9.53
CA ASN A 298 23.64 11.81 -9.40
C ASN A 298 22.63 10.83 -8.80
N ILE A 299 21.39 11.25 -8.49
CA ILE A 299 20.37 10.40 -7.86
C ILE A 299 19.07 10.39 -8.67
N GLU A 300 18.59 9.18 -8.99
CA GLU A 300 17.29 8.96 -9.64
C GLU A 300 16.18 8.54 -8.67
N ILE A 301 16.54 7.88 -7.56
CA ILE A 301 15.58 7.51 -6.51
C ILE A 301 15.10 8.76 -5.73
N PRO A 302 13.96 8.70 -5.04
CA PRO A 302 13.55 9.78 -4.14
C PRO A 302 14.67 10.15 -3.17
N TRP A 303 14.86 11.45 -2.96
CA TRP A 303 15.80 11.97 -1.98
C TRP A 303 15.25 13.24 -1.36
N PHE A 304 15.59 13.48 -0.09
CA PHE A 304 15.11 14.62 0.69
C PHE A 304 16.30 15.41 1.22
N ALA A 305 16.40 16.69 0.86
CA ALA A 305 17.37 17.57 1.50
C ALA A 305 16.99 17.71 2.98
N ILE A 306 17.95 17.59 3.88
CA ILE A 306 17.70 17.63 5.33
C ILE A 306 18.82 18.39 6.05
N GLY A 307 18.49 18.99 7.19
CA GLY A 307 19.48 19.58 8.10
C GLY A 307 19.40 21.09 8.10
N GLY A 308 18.63 21.64 9.06
CA GLY A 308 18.49 23.07 9.27
C GLY A 308 17.64 23.78 8.22
N ILE A 309 16.85 23.03 7.44
CA ILE A 309 15.88 23.61 6.50
C ILE A 309 14.65 24.11 7.27
N ASP A 310 14.25 25.35 6.99
CA ASP A 310 13.06 26.03 7.51
C ASP A 310 12.46 26.99 6.45
N GLU A 311 11.41 27.74 6.79
CA GLU A 311 10.74 28.66 5.86
C GLU A 311 11.64 29.78 5.31
N HIS A 312 12.74 30.12 5.98
CA HIS A 312 13.62 31.22 5.59
C HIS A 312 14.67 30.81 4.57
N ASN A 313 15.03 29.51 4.50
CA ASN A 313 16.07 29.00 3.61
C ASN A 313 15.57 27.91 2.64
N LEU A 314 14.28 27.59 2.66
CA LEU A 314 13.69 26.61 1.74
C LEU A 314 13.91 26.97 0.26
N GLU A 315 13.79 28.24 -0.09
CA GLU A 315 14.03 28.70 -1.47
C GLU A 315 15.47 28.46 -1.93
N GLU A 316 16.46 28.61 -1.06
CA GLU A 316 17.85 28.30 -1.39
C GLU A 316 18.04 26.81 -1.70
N ALA A 317 17.41 25.93 -0.92
CA ALA A 317 17.40 24.49 -1.20
C ALA A 317 16.74 24.19 -2.56
N ILE A 318 15.63 24.85 -2.87
CA ILE A 318 14.92 24.72 -4.15
C ILE A 318 15.79 25.19 -5.32
N ASN A 319 16.51 26.31 -5.15
CA ASN A 319 17.39 26.90 -6.15
C ASN A 319 18.56 25.98 -6.52
N VAL A 320 19.03 25.14 -5.60
CA VAL A 320 20.05 24.13 -5.88
C VAL A 320 19.49 22.77 -6.31
N GLY A 321 18.19 22.71 -6.60
CA GLY A 321 17.52 21.55 -7.20
C GLY A 321 16.73 20.66 -6.24
N ALA A 322 16.64 21.00 -4.96
CA ALA A 322 15.79 20.26 -4.04
C ALA A 322 14.31 20.43 -4.44
N ARG A 323 13.61 19.32 -4.61
CA ARG A 323 12.15 19.28 -4.79
C ARG A 323 11.44 18.59 -3.64
N ARG A 324 12.21 18.06 -2.69
CA ARG A 324 11.73 17.40 -1.49
C ARG A 324 12.64 17.74 -0.33
N VAL A 325 12.05 18.03 0.82
CA VAL A 325 12.79 18.39 2.03
C VAL A 325 12.28 17.61 3.22
N ALA A 326 13.20 17.31 4.13
CA ALA A 326 12.88 16.80 5.44
C ALA A 326 13.23 17.86 6.50
N VAL A 327 12.29 18.11 7.40
CA VAL A 327 12.38 19.16 8.41
C VAL A 327 12.12 18.59 9.80
N VAL A 328 12.70 19.23 10.81
CA VAL A 328 12.54 18.86 12.23
C VAL A 328 11.92 20.04 12.97
N ARG A 329 12.76 21.03 13.32
CA ARG A 329 12.39 22.14 14.20
C ARG A 329 11.35 23.07 13.58
N ALA A 330 11.43 23.31 12.27
CA ALA A 330 10.50 24.17 11.56
C ALA A 330 9.03 23.78 11.77
N LEU A 331 8.74 22.49 11.99
CA LEU A 331 7.39 22.03 12.31
C LEU A 331 7.22 21.65 13.78
N MET A 332 8.20 20.98 14.38
CA MET A 332 8.08 20.50 15.76
C MET A 332 8.09 21.62 16.82
N GLN A 333 8.58 22.82 16.46
CA GLN A 333 8.66 23.98 17.35
C GLN A 333 7.80 25.17 16.86
N ALA A 334 6.99 24.98 15.82
CA ALA A 334 6.09 26.02 15.32
C ALA A 334 4.87 26.16 16.23
N ASP A 335 4.42 27.39 16.44
CA ASP A 335 3.15 27.66 17.12
C ASP A 335 1.95 27.16 16.29
N HIS A 336 2.07 27.21 14.96
CA HIS A 336 1.08 26.74 13.99
C HIS A 336 1.72 25.80 12.95
N PRO A 337 1.99 24.52 13.30
CA PRO A 337 2.65 23.56 12.41
C PRO A 337 1.90 23.34 11.09
N ASP A 338 0.57 23.40 11.10
CA ASP A 338 -0.29 23.30 9.93
C ASP A 338 -0.04 24.44 8.92
N HIS A 339 0.05 25.68 9.40
CA HIS A 339 0.32 26.85 8.56
C HIS A 339 1.72 26.76 7.94
N VAL A 340 2.74 26.42 8.73
CA VAL A 340 4.13 26.28 8.24
C VAL A 340 4.22 25.15 7.21
N ALA A 341 3.63 23.99 7.50
CA ALA A 341 3.62 22.87 6.57
C ALA A 341 2.92 23.22 5.25
N LYS A 342 1.79 23.94 5.31
CA LYS A 342 1.05 24.38 4.12
C LYS A 342 1.86 25.35 3.27
N GLN A 343 2.54 26.31 3.89
CA GLN A 343 3.42 27.25 3.19
C GLN A 343 4.58 26.51 2.51
N MET A 344 5.27 25.62 3.22
CA MET A 344 6.36 24.82 2.66
C MET A 344 5.89 23.96 1.48
N ARG A 345 4.74 23.29 1.61
CA ARG A 345 4.15 22.49 0.53
C ARG A 345 3.87 23.32 -0.71
N SER A 346 3.36 24.54 -0.54
CA SER A 346 3.09 25.46 -1.64
C SER A 346 4.36 25.85 -2.39
N LEU A 347 5.47 26.10 -1.68
CA LEU A 347 6.75 26.45 -2.29
C LEU A 347 7.37 25.26 -3.04
N LEU A 348 7.26 24.05 -2.49
CA LEU A 348 7.79 22.81 -3.10
C LEU A 348 6.97 22.32 -4.31
N SER A 349 5.77 22.86 -4.51
CA SER A 349 4.90 22.53 -5.65
C SER A 349 5.08 23.44 -6.87
N GLN A 350 5.93 24.47 -6.75
CA GLN A 350 6.35 25.35 -7.85
C GLN A 350 7.53 24.71 -8.60
#